data_AF-A0A0N8GKK8-F1
#
_entry.id   AF-A0A0N8GKK8-F1
#
_cell.length_a   1.000
_cell.length_b   1.000
_cell.length_c   1.000
_cell.angle_alpha   90.00
_cell.angle_beta   90.00
_cell.angle_gamma   90.00
#
_symmetry.space_group_name_H-M   'P 1'
#
loop_
_entity.id
_entity.type
_entity.pdbx_description
1 polymer ?
#
loop_
_entity_poly.entity_id
_entity_poly.type
_entity_poly.pdbx_seq_one_letter_code
_entity_poly.pdbx_strand_id
1 'polypeptide(L)'
;MNKPNSTPSETIEISLDPQTKSELDEYVGAKNWSLSEGYRIVLGAGLGYLRSNELFETVQEIGIPQDQPSIVARLVRAESSLASMRFRMFELQKANHDWENSLGAIHNQNMGFRSIVKRQKQEIWELNQKMKEMEQQLADIEQLTVCSPRPDTDLTGAQDNQATKWWHRIFKRT
;
A
#
# COMPACT_ATOMS: atom_id res chain seq x y z
N MET A 1 4.64 -22.91 -8.78
CA MET A 1 3.93 -21.92 -7.93
C MET A 1 2.57 -22.50 -7.58
N ASN A 2 2.40 -23.01 -6.35
CA ASN A 2 1.13 -23.55 -5.89
C ASN A 2 0.22 -22.38 -5.49
N LYS A 3 -0.93 -22.24 -6.16
CA LYS A 3 -1.98 -21.30 -5.72
C LYS A 3 -2.52 -21.81 -4.37
N PRO A 4 -2.70 -20.94 -3.35
CA PRO A 4 -3.40 -21.34 -2.15
C PRO A 4 -4.85 -21.68 -2.54
N ASN A 5 -5.29 -22.89 -2.24
CA ASN A 5 -6.69 -23.30 -2.33
C ASN A 5 -7.50 -22.38 -1.41
N SER A 6 -8.11 -21.34 -1.97
CA SER A 6 -9.14 -20.56 -1.30
C SER A 6 -10.36 -21.46 -1.15
N THR A 7 -10.56 -22.03 0.04
CA THR A 7 -11.83 -22.66 0.39
C THR A 7 -12.96 -21.66 0.11
N PRO A 8 -13.99 -22.03 -0.65
CA PRO A 8 -15.10 -21.13 -0.94
C PRO A 8 -15.76 -20.71 0.38
N SER A 9 -15.82 -19.40 0.63
CA SER A 9 -16.54 -18.85 1.77
C SER A 9 -18.01 -18.74 1.42
N GLU A 10 -18.85 -19.56 2.04
CA GLU A 10 -20.30 -19.47 1.92
C GLU A 10 -20.81 -18.52 3.01
N THR A 11 -21.52 -17.47 2.61
CA THR A 11 -22.08 -16.48 3.54
C THR A 11 -23.50 -16.92 3.93
N ILE A 12 -23.71 -17.15 5.22
CA ILE A 12 -25.02 -17.49 5.79
C ILE A 12 -25.51 -16.30 6.60
N GLU A 13 -26.69 -15.78 6.26
CA GLU A 13 -27.36 -14.73 7.02
C GLU A 13 -28.34 -15.36 8.00
N ILE A 14 -28.17 -15.06 9.30
CA ILE A 14 -29.05 -15.56 10.37
C ILE A 14 -29.81 -14.36 10.94
N SER A 15 -31.13 -14.39 10.82
CA SER A 15 -32.01 -13.42 11.49
C SER A 15 -32.31 -13.89 12.90
N LEU A 16 -31.98 -13.07 13.90
CA LEU A 16 -32.27 -13.34 15.30
C LEU A 16 -33.46 -12.50 15.75
N ASP A 17 -34.29 -13.06 16.63
CA ASP A 17 -35.29 -12.28 17.34
C ASP A 17 -34.63 -11.18 18.17
N PRO A 18 -35.22 -9.96 18.27
CA PRO A 18 -34.63 -8.86 19.03
C PRO A 18 -34.30 -9.21 20.48
N GLN A 19 -35.12 -10.05 21.13
CA GLN A 19 -34.88 -10.48 22.50
C GLN A 19 -33.64 -11.39 22.57
N THR A 20 -33.56 -12.38 21.67
CA THR A 20 -32.42 -13.31 21.61
C THR A 20 -31.12 -12.56 21.32
N LYS A 21 -31.16 -11.56 20.42
CA LYS A 21 -30.01 -10.70 20.14
C LYS A 21 -29.58 -9.91 21.38
N SER A 22 -30.53 -9.32 22.11
CA SER A 22 -30.22 -8.55 23.32
C SER A 22 -29.56 -9.42 24.39
N GLU A 23 -30.08 -10.63 24.62
CA GLU A 23 -29.52 -11.59 25.57
C GLU A 23 -28.10 -12.03 25.16
N LEU A 24 -27.87 -12.25 23.86
CA LEU A 24 -26.55 -12.56 23.31
C LEU A 24 -25.56 -11.41 23.50
N ASP A 25 -25.97 -10.18 23.21
CA ASP A 25 -25.14 -8.98 23.36
C ASP A 25 -24.75 -8.76 24.81
N GLU A 26 -25.71 -8.94 25.74
CA GLU A 26 -25.45 -8.85 27.18
C GLU A 26 -24.48 -9.93 27.64
N TYR A 27 -24.68 -11.18 27.23
CA TYR A 27 -23.79 -12.29 27.58
C TYR A 27 -22.37 -12.09 27.05
N VAL A 28 -22.22 -11.64 25.79
CA VAL A 28 -20.94 -11.34 25.16
C VAL A 28 -20.25 -10.15 25.85
N GLY A 29 -21.01 -9.10 26.14
CA GLY A 29 -20.54 -7.91 26.85
C GLY A 29 -20.05 -8.25 28.26
N ALA A 30 -20.79 -9.06 29.02
CA ALA A 30 -20.41 -9.49 30.37
C ALA A 30 -19.09 -10.29 30.42
N LYS A 31 -18.68 -10.89 29.29
CA LYS A 31 -17.41 -11.63 29.16
C LYS A 31 -16.27 -10.81 28.58
N ASN A 32 -16.48 -9.52 28.29
CA ASN A 32 -15.52 -8.64 27.62
C ASN A 32 -15.02 -9.22 26.28
N TRP A 33 -15.87 -9.95 25.57
CA TRP A 33 -15.56 -10.42 24.23
C TRP A 33 -15.97 -9.37 23.19
N SER A 34 -15.25 -9.33 22.07
CA SER A 34 -15.75 -8.59 20.91
C SER A 34 -17.02 -9.26 20.38
N LEU A 35 -17.95 -8.49 19.80
CA LEU A 35 -19.23 -9.04 19.29
C LEU A 35 -19.01 -10.19 18.31
N SER A 36 -18.04 -10.05 17.39
CA SER A 36 -17.70 -11.07 16.40
C SER A 36 -17.13 -12.34 17.02
N GLU A 37 -16.23 -12.23 18.00
CA GLU A 37 -15.66 -13.37 18.73
C GLU A 37 -16.71 -14.06 19.60
N GLY A 38 -17.52 -13.26 20.31
CA GLY A 38 -18.58 -13.73 21.18
C GLY A 38 -19.62 -14.56 20.45
N TYR A 39 -20.16 -14.05 19.34
CA TYR A 39 -21.13 -14.80 18.53
C TYR A 39 -20.55 -16.09 17.98
N ARG A 40 -19.29 -16.10 17.54
CA ARG A 40 -18.63 -17.32 17.07
C ARG A 40 -18.45 -18.36 18.17
N ILE A 41 -18.09 -17.92 19.37
CA ILE A 41 -17.98 -18.82 20.54
C ILE A 41 -19.33 -19.43 20.86
N VAL A 42 -20.40 -18.62 20.88
CA VAL A 42 -21.76 -19.09 21.17
C VAL A 42 -22.26 -20.04 20.08
N LEU A 43 -22.10 -19.69 18.81
CA LEU A 43 -22.48 -20.57 17.68
C LEU A 43 -21.66 -21.87 17.69
N GLY A 44 -20.36 -21.79 17.96
CA GLY A 44 -19.49 -22.95 18.09
C GLY A 44 -19.87 -23.85 19.27
N ALA A 45 -20.26 -23.25 20.39
CA ALA A 45 -20.76 -23.98 21.55
C ALA A 45 -22.09 -24.67 21.27
N GLY A 46 -23.02 -23.98 20.60
CA GLY A 46 -24.29 -24.55 20.17
C GLY A 46 -24.12 -25.71 19.19
N LEU A 47 -23.22 -25.56 18.20
CA LEU A 47 -22.83 -26.65 17.29
C LEU A 47 -22.22 -27.84 18.03
N GLY A 48 -21.33 -27.57 18.99
CA GLY A 48 -20.73 -28.61 19.84
C GLY A 48 -21.78 -29.36 20.66
N TYR A 49 -22.77 -28.64 21.20
CA TYR A 49 -23.90 -29.23 21.91
C TYR A 49 -24.73 -30.14 20.99
N LEU A 50 -25.12 -29.65 19.81
CA LEU A 50 -25.90 -30.42 18.83
C LEU A 50 -25.18 -31.70 18.40
N ARG A 51 -23.89 -31.60 18.03
CA ARG A 51 -23.05 -32.75 17.66
C ARG A 51 -22.87 -33.75 18.80
N SER A 52 -22.76 -33.25 20.02
CA SER A 52 -22.68 -34.13 21.19
C SER A 52 -23.97 -34.93 21.33
N ASN A 53 -25.13 -34.30 21.13
CA ASN A 53 -26.43 -34.95 21.21
C ASN A 53 -26.58 -36.09 20.18
N GLU A 54 -26.17 -35.87 18.93
CA GLU A 54 -26.13 -36.92 17.88
C GLU A 54 -25.24 -38.11 18.25
N LEU A 55 -24.08 -37.83 18.86
CA LEU A 55 -23.17 -38.88 19.36
C LEU A 55 -23.78 -39.64 20.56
N PHE A 56 -24.67 -39.03 21.34
CA PHE A 56 -25.32 -39.74 22.45
C PHE A 56 -26.49 -40.61 22.02
N GLU A 57 -27.26 -40.22 20.99
CA GLU A 57 -28.31 -41.07 20.41
C GLU A 57 -27.73 -42.41 19.93
N THR A 58 -26.51 -42.40 19.39
CA THR A 58 -25.80 -43.60 18.93
C THR A 58 -25.14 -44.40 20.05
N VAL A 59 -24.77 -43.78 21.18
CA VAL A 59 -24.11 -44.44 22.32
C VAL A 59 -25.13 -45.04 23.31
N GLN A 60 -26.38 -44.56 23.33
CA GLN A 60 -27.44 -45.08 24.19
C GLN A 60 -27.80 -46.55 23.85
N GLU A 61 -27.56 -47.00 22.62
CA GLU A 61 -27.72 -48.40 22.19
C GLU A 61 -26.69 -49.37 22.79
N ILE A 62 -25.56 -48.88 23.31
CA ILE A 62 -24.39 -49.72 23.68
C ILE A 62 -24.22 -49.86 25.21
N GLY A 63 -24.98 -49.10 26.01
CA GLY A 63 -25.02 -49.26 27.47
C GLY A 63 -23.81 -48.70 28.23
N ILE A 64 -23.99 -47.46 28.73
CA ILE A 64 -23.25 -46.76 29.82
C ILE A 64 -21.91 -46.09 29.37
N PRO A 65 -21.68 -44.76 29.64
CA PRO A 65 -21.35 -44.26 30.98
C PRO A 65 -22.05 -43.00 31.54
N GLN A 66 -22.18 -43.03 32.86
CA GLN A 66 -22.80 -42.12 33.85
C GLN A 66 -22.21 -40.69 33.95
N ASP A 67 -21.47 -40.21 32.95
CA ASP A 67 -20.75 -38.93 33.04
C ASP A 67 -20.88 -38.06 31.78
N GLN A 68 -22.02 -38.20 31.10
CA GLN A 68 -22.40 -37.46 29.89
C GLN A 68 -22.18 -35.94 29.96
N PRO A 69 -22.60 -35.21 31.02
CA PRO A 69 -22.44 -33.76 31.05
C PRO A 69 -20.97 -33.32 31.06
N SER A 70 -20.05 -34.11 31.62
CA SER A 70 -18.62 -33.77 31.64
C SER A 70 -17.98 -33.89 30.25
N ILE A 71 -18.40 -34.90 29.47
CA ILE A 71 -17.92 -35.13 28.10
C ILE A 71 -18.45 -34.04 27.17
N VAL A 72 -19.75 -33.69 27.26
CA VAL A 72 -20.33 -32.57 26.51
C VAL A 72 -19.61 -31.28 26.79
N ALA A 73 -19.40 -30.95 28.08
CA ALA A 73 -18.73 -29.72 28.47
C ALA A 73 -17.30 -29.65 27.92
N ARG A 74 -16.58 -30.78 27.87
CA ARG A 74 -15.22 -30.84 27.28
C ARG A 74 -15.24 -30.67 25.77
N LEU A 75 -16.18 -31.32 25.07
CA LEU A 75 -16.30 -31.18 23.61
C LEU A 75 -16.69 -29.75 23.22
N VAL A 76 -17.69 -29.18 23.90
CA VAL A 76 -18.13 -27.78 23.70
C VAL A 76 -16.96 -26.83 23.91
N ARG A 77 -16.18 -26.96 25.00
CA ARG A 77 -14.99 -26.14 25.22
C ARG A 77 -13.94 -26.30 24.11
N ALA A 78 -13.70 -27.53 23.65
CA ALA A 78 -12.75 -27.79 22.59
C ALA A 78 -13.18 -27.16 21.26
N GLU A 79 -14.45 -27.29 20.89
CA GLU A 79 -15.02 -26.71 19.66
C GLU A 79 -15.05 -25.17 19.73
N SER A 80 -15.45 -24.58 20.85
CA SER A 80 -15.38 -23.12 21.04
C SER A 80 -13.95 -22.59 20.94
N SER A 81 -12.98 -23.30 21.53
CA SER A 81 -11.56 -22.96 21.43
C SER A 81 -11.05 -23.06 19.99
N LEU A 82 -11.40 -24.13 19.29
CA LEU A 82 -11.05 -24.34 17.88
C LEU A 82 -11.66 -23.26 16.98
N ALA A 83 -12.91 -22.86 17.22
CA ALA A 83 -13.57 -21.79 16.48
C ALA A 83 -12.85 -20.45 16.66
N SER A 84 -12.46 -20.10 17.90
CA SER A 84 -11.68 -18.89 18.18
C SER A 84 -10.30 -18.92 17.51
N MET A 85 -9.58 -20.05 17.59
CA MET A 85 -8.27 -20.20 16.92
C MET A 85 -8.38 -20.05 15.40
N ARG A 86 -9.38 -20.66 14.77
CA ARG A 86 -9.62 -20.53 13.33
C ARG A 86 -9.89 -19.09 12.93
N PHE A 87 -10.65 -18.35 13.73
CA PHE A 87 -10.91 -16.94 13.46
C PHE A 87 -9.62 -16.10 13.57
N ARG A 88 -8.85 -16.26 14.65
CA ARG A 88 -7.57 -15.54 14.81
C ARG A 88 -6.60 -15.85 13.69
N MET A 89 -6.54 -17.11 13.24
CA MET A 89 -5.70 -17.49 12.11
C MET A 89 -6.13 -16.82 10.80
N PHE A 90 -7.44 -16.73 10.56
CA PHE A 90 -7.98 -15.99 9.42
C PHE A 90 -7.63 -14.50 9.49
N GLU A 91 -7.76 -13.86 10.65
CA GLU A 91 -7.38 -12.44 10.83
C GLU A 91 -5.89 -12.21 10.60
N LEU A 92 -5.02 -13.10 11.10
CA LEU A 92 -3.58 -13.04 10.87
C LEU A 92 -3.23 -13.24 9.39
N GLN A 93 -3.90 -14.17 8.70
CA GLN A 93 -3.71 -14.37 7.26
C GLN A 93 -4.12 -13.12 6.46
N LYS A 94 -5.24 -12.50 6.84
CA LYS A 94 -5.69 -11.24 6.23
C LYS A 94 -4.69 -10.11 6.48
N ALA A 95 -4.23 -9.94 7.72
CA ALA A 95 -3.24 -8.92 8.06
C ALA A 95 -1.91 -9.11 7.29
N ASN A 96 -1.44 -10.35 7.17
CA ASN A 96 -0.26 -10.68 6.38
C ASN A 96 -0.46 -10.31 4.90
N HIS A 97 -1.62 -10.64 4.33
CA HIS A 97 -1.92 -10.28 2.95
C HIS A 97 -1.94 -8.75 2.73
N ASP A 98 -2.55 -8.01 3.66
CA ASP A 98 -2.59 -6.54 3.61
C ASP A 98 -1.17 -5.94 3.73
N TRP A 99 -0.31 -6.53 4.57
CA TRP A 99 1.09 -6.15 4.69
C TRP A 99 1.90 -6.43 3.42
N GLU A 100 1.72 -7.59 2.78
CA GLU A 100 2.36 -7.90 1.50
C GLU A 100 1.97 -6.91 0.41
N ASN A 101 0.68 -6.55 0.34
CA ASN A 101 0.18 -5.56 -0.60
C ASN A 101 0.78 -4.17 -0.34
N SER A 102 0.85 -3.76 0.94
CA SER A 102 1.47 -2.49 1.34
C SER A 102 2.96 -2.45 1.00
N LEU A 103 3.68 -3.54 1.25
CA LEU A 103 5.10 -3.66 0.92
C LEU A 103 5.33 -3.53 -0.60
N GLY A 104 4.49 -4.17 -1.42
CA GLY A 104 4.52 -4.04 -2.87
C GLY A 104 4.28 -2.60 -3.33
N ALA A 105 3.30 -1.91 -2.75
CA ALA A 105 3.02 -0.51 -3.04
C ALA A 105 4.20 0.42 -2.69
N ILE A 106 4.78 0.24 -1.50
CA ILE A 106 5.95 1.01 -1.04
C ILE A 106 7.16 0.76 -1.95
N HIS A 107 7.38 -0.50 -2.35
CA HIS A 107 8.47 -0.85 -3.27
C HIS A 107 8.32 -0.13 -4.62
N ASN A 108 7.12 -0.15 -5.20
CA ASN A 108 6.82 0.53 -6.46
C ASN A 108 6.99 2.06 -6.35
N GLN A 109 6.52 2.65 -5.25
CA GLN A 109 6.71 4.08 -4.99
C GLN A 109 8.20 4.44 -4.89
N ASN A 110 8.99 3.65 -4.14
CA ASN A 110 10.43 3.87 -4.03
C ASN A 110 11.16 3.75 -5.37
N MET A 111 10.75 2.81 -6.22
CA MET A 111 11.28 2.70 -7.57
C MET A 111 10.92 3.93 -8.43
N GLY A 112 9.69 4.43 -8.32
CA GLY A 112 9.27 5.68 -8.95
C GLY A 112 10.05 6.91 -8.46
N PHE A 113 10.25 7.05 -7.15
CA PHE A 113 11.06 8.15 -6.62
C PHE A 113 12.51 8.07 -7.07
N ARG A 114 13.10 6.87 -7.13
CA ARG A 114 14.46 6.68 -7.65
C ARG A 114 14.58 7.10 -9.11
N SER A 115 13.58 6.81 -9.95
CA SER A 115 13.61 7.23 -11.35
C SER A 115 13.48 8.75 -11.49
N ILE A 116 12.58 9.38 -10.71
CA ILE A 116 12.41 10.84 -10.67
C ILE A 116 13.71 11.52 -10.22
N VAL A 117 14.34 11.05 -9.14
CA VAL A 117 15.60 11.61 -8.63
C VAL A 117 16.71 11.48 -9.66
N LYS A 118 16.81 10.34 -10.36
CA LYS A 118 17.79 10.17 -11.44
C LYS A 118 17.55 11.17 -12.58
N ARG A 119 16.29 11.35 -13.00
CA ARG A 119 15.92 12.31 -14.04
C ARG A 119 16.29 13.74 -13.64
N GLN A 120 15.92 14.15 -12.43
CA GLN A 120 16.23 15.48 -11.91
C GLN A 120 17.73 15.73 -11.81
N LYS A 121 18.52 14.74 -11.38
CA LYS A 121 19.99 14.85 -11.37
C LYS A 121 20.56 15.06 -12.76
N GLN A 122 20.01 14.38 -13.76
CA GLN A 122 20.40 14.56 -15.16
C GLN A 122 20.05 15.96 -15.66
N GLU A 123 18.83 16.43 -15.41
CA GLU A 123 18.37 17.77 -15.77
C GLU A 123 19.26 18.86 -15.13
N ILE A 124 19.59 18.73 -13.84
CA ILE A 124 20.49 19.65 -13.13
C ILE A 124 21.89 19.63 -13.77
N TRP A 125 22.41 18.45 -14.12
CA TRP A 125 23.70 18.34 -14.77
C TRP A 125 23.71 19.05 -16.14
N GLU A 126 22.69 18.85 -16.97
CA GLU A 126 22.55 19.51 -18.27
C GLU A 126 22.42 21.03 -18.14
N LEU A 127 21.62 21.50 -17.19
CA LEU A 127 21.47 22.94 -16.92
C LEU A 127 22.80 23.56 -16.46
N ASN A 128 23.56 22.87 -15.61
CA ASN A 128 24.88 23.34 -15.18
C ASN A 128 25.88 23.41 -16.34
N GLN A 129 25.83 22.47 -17.29
CA GLN A 129 26.67 22.55 -18.50
C GLN A 129 26.30 23.77 -19.34
N LYS A 130 25.00 23.98 -19.61
CA LYS A 130 24.52 25.15 -20.36
C LYS A 130 24.88 26.48 -19.69
N MET A 131 24.79 26.57 -18.36
CA MET A 131 25.21 27.76 -17.63
C MET A 131 26.69 28.05 -17.84
N LYS A 132 27.56 27.03 -17.75
CA LYS A 132 29.00 27.19 -18.02
C LYS A 132 29.28 27.61 -19.45
N GLU A 133 28.58 27.04 -20.42
CA GLU A 133 28.70 27.42 -21.83
C GLU A 133 28.32 28.90 -22.03
N MET A 134 27.22 29.35 -21.42
CA MET A 134 26.81 30.76 -21.48
C MET A 134 27.81 31.69 -20.77
N GLU A 135 28.33 31.30 -19.61
CA GLU A 135 29.38 32.06 -18.91
C GLU A 135 30.63 32.21 -19.77
N GLN A 136 31.04 31.16 -20.47
CA GLN A 136 32.18 31.21 -21.40
C GLN A 136 31.88 32.14 -22.59
N GLN A 137 30.69 32.06 -23.18
CA GLN A 137 30.28 32.96 -24.26
C GLN A 137 30.28 34.43 -23.83
N LEU A 138 29.82 34.72 -22.61
CA LEU A 138 29.88 36.07 -22.05
C LEU A 138 31.33 36.54 -21.88
N ALA A 139 32.21 35.70 -21.34
CA ALA A 139 33.63 36.02 -21.20
C ALA A 139 34.31 36.28 -22.56
N ASP A 140 33.98 35.50 -23.59
CA ASP A 140 34.50 35.69 -24.96
C ASP A 140 34.01 37.02 -25.56
N ILE A 141 32.74 37.40 -25.34
CA ILE A 141 32.18 38.69 -25.76
C ILE A 141 32.85 39.86 -25.01
N GLU A 142 33.09 39.73 -23.70
CA GLU A 142 33.82 40.72 -22.91
C GLU A 142 35.24 40.94 -23.45
N GLN A 143 35.97 39.87 -23.80
CA GLN A 143 37.28 40.01 -24.44
C GLN A 143 37.22 40.72 -25.80
N LEU A 144 36.20 40.45 -26.61
CA LEU A 144 36.00 41.12 -27.90
C LEU A 144 35.65 42.61 -27.75
N THR A 145 34.90 42.97 -26.70
CA THR A 145 34.54 44.37 -26.41
C THR A 145 35.69 45.18 -25.80
N VAL A 146 36.64 44.54 -25.11
CA VAL A 146 37.86 45.19 -24.61
C VAL A 146 38.93 45.35 -25.71
N CYS A 147 38.96 44.46 -26.71
CA CYS A 147 39.90 44.52 -27.84
C CYS A 147 39.41 45.33 -29.05
N SER A 148 38.16 45.83 -29.05
CA SER A 148 37.74 46.85 -30.00
C SER A 148 38.09 48.21 -29.40
N PRO A 149 39.04 48.97 -29.98
CA PRO A 149 39.17 50.36 -29.60
C PRO A 149 37.81 51.00 -29.83
N ARG A 150 37.31 51.76 -28.85
CA ARG A 150 36.24 52.73 -29.15
C ARG A 150 36.77 53.52 -30.35
N PRO A 151 36.05 53.57 -31.49
CA PRO A 151 36.43 54.53 -32.51
C PRO A 151 36.29 55.89 -31.82
N ASP A 152 37.43 56.49 -31.51
CA ASP A 152 37.50 57.85 -31.06
C ASP A 152 36.65 58.66 -32.02
N THR A 153 35.62 59.29 -31.48
CA THR A 153 34.78 60.22 -32.20
C THR A 153 35.61 61.45 -32.50
N ASP A 154 36.48 61.34 -33.51
CA ASP A 154 37.05 62.46 -34.23
C ASP A 154 36.82 62.22 -35.72
N LEU A 155 35.73 62.84 -36.17
CA LEU A 155 35.51 63.46 -37.47
C LEU A 155 36.68 63.30 -38.46
N THR A 156 36.48 62.55 -39.54
CA THR A 156 36.37 63.07 -40.92
C THR A 156 36.49 61.95 -41.97
N GLY A 157 35.51 61.89 -42.87
CA GLY A 157 35.69 61.47 -44.26
C GLY A 157 36.08 60.01 -44.55
N ALA A 158 35.11 59.25 -45.06
CA ALA A 158 35.28 58.07 -45.90
C ALA A 158 35.72 56.76 -45.22
N GLN A 159 34.77 56.03 -44.60
CA GLN A 159 34.88 54.56 -44.46
C GLN A 159 33.54 53.81 -44.22
N ASP A 160 32.44 54.30 -44.81
CA ASP A 160 31.08 53.83 -44.49
C ASP A 160 30.58 52.58 -45.28
N ASN A 161 31.49 51.71 -45.72
CA ASN A 161 31.11 50.57 -46.60
C ASN A 161 31.56 49.19 -46.10
N GLN A 162 32.29 49.11 -44.97
CA GLN A 162 32.73 47.85 -44.40
C GLN A 162 31.94 47.45 -43.14
N ALA A 163 31.55 48.42 -42.30
CA ALA A 163 30.73 48.15 -41.12
C ALA A 163 29.33 47.62 -41.51
N THR A 164 28.69 48.22 -42.52
CA THR A 164 27.39 47.77 -43.06
C THR A 164 27.44 46.37 -43.67
N LYS A 165 28.55 46.01 -44.34
CA LYS A 165 28.75 44.65 -44.88
C LYS A 165 28.95 43.60 -43.78
N TRP A 166 29.57 43.98 -42.67
CA TRP A 166 29.79 43.07 -41.54
C TRP A 166 28.49 42.80 -40.77
N TRP A 167 27.70 43.85 -40.48
CA TRP A 167 26.39 43.72 -39.84
C TRP A 167 25.39 42.88 -40.65
N HIS A 168 25.37 43.00 -41.98
CA HIS A 168 24.51 42.16 -42.83
C HIS A 168 24.90 40.68 -42.89
N ARG A 169 26.15 40.33 -42.56
CA ARG A 169 26.62 38.93 -42.61
C ARG A 169 26.26 38.14 -41.36
N ILE A 170 26.12 38.85 -40.23
CA ILE A 170 25.76 38.25 -38.93
C ILE A 170 24.25 37.95 -38.85
N PHE A 171 23.40 38.82 -39.40
CA PHE A 171 21.94 38.66 -39.34
C PHE A 171 21.31 37.77 -40.43
N LYS A 172 22.09 37.22 -41.36
CA LYS A 172 21.60 36.31 -42.43
C LYS A 172 21.85 34.81 -42.17
N ARG A 173 22.30 34.43 -40.97
CA ARG A 173 22.55 33.03 -40.59
C ARG A 173 21.65 32.49 -39.47
N THR A 174 20.66 33.25 -39.04
CA THR A 174 19.46 32.78 -38.32
C THR A 174 18.35 32.52 -39.33
#